data_AF-A0A1H3EP66-F1
#
_entry.id   AF-A0A1H3EP66-F1
#
_cell.length_a   1.000
_cell.length_b   1.000
_cell.length_c   1.000
_cell.angle_alpha   90.00
_cell.angle_beta   90.00
_cell.angle_gamma   90.00
#
_symmetry.space_group_name_H-M   'P 1'
#
loop_
_entity.id
_entity.type
_entity.pdbx_description
1 polymer ?
#
loop_
_entity_poly.entity_id
_entity_poly.type
_entity_poly.pdbx_seq_one_letter_code
_entity_poly.pdbx_strand_id
1 'polypeptide(L)' 'MVVNREQLQEVLKKANQHARKQAKDLGASIYYIKNNKRIREDAQGNKFEIVFDESGQRQEFEYHE' A
#
# COMPACT_ATOMS: atom_id res chain seq x y z
N MET A 1 15.47 14.33 23.18
CA MET A 1 13.99 14.20 23.21
C MET A 1 13.68 12.76 22.84
N VAL A 2 13.25 11.94 23.80
CA VAL A 2 12.86 10.55 23.50
C VAL A 2 11.55 10.63 22.74
N VAL A 3 11.56 10.27 21.45
CA VAL A 3 10.35 10.23 20.64
C VAL A 3 9.43 9.18 21.27
N ASN A 4 8.25 9.59 21.76
CA ASN A 4 7.27 8.65 22.28
C ASN A 4 6.82 7.74 21.13
N ARG A 5 6.93 6.43 21.32
CA ARG A 5 6.53 5.41 20.35
C ARG A 5 5.11 5.63 19.83
N GLU A 6 4.19 6.06 20.69
CA GLU A 6 2.80 6.33 20.32
C GLU A 6 2.69 7.51 19.37
N GLN A 7 3.39 8.60 19.66
CA GLN A 7 3.45 9.78 18.79
C GLN A 7 4.03 9.44 17.43
N LEU A 8 5.08 8.61 17.39
CA LEU A 8 5.65 8.12 16.13
C LEU A 8 4.64 7.29 15.34
N GLN A 9 3.92 6.39 16.01
CA GLN A 9 2.87 5.58 15.36
C GLN A 9 1.74 6.45 14.80
N GLU A 10 1.32 7.49 15.51
CA GLU A 10 0.31 8.43 15.02
C GLU A 10 0.77 9.19 13.78
N VAL A 11 2.00 9.69 13.79
CA VAL A 11 2.58 10.41 12.64
C VAL A 11 2.65 9.48 11.43
N LEU A 12 3.12 8.24 11.62
CA LEU A 12 3.16 7.24 10.55
C LEU A 12 1.77 6.89 10.01
N LYS A 13 0.76 6.80 10.88
CA LYS A 13 -0.63 6.56 10.47
C LYS A 13 -1.16 7.71 9.62
N LYS A 14 -0.96 8.96 10.06
CA LYS A 14 -1.38 10.16 9.32
C LYS A 14 -0.69 10.26 7.96
N ALA A 15 0.63 10.02 7.92
CA ALA A 15 1.39 10.03 6.67
C ALA A 15 0.86 8.98 5.66
N ASN A 16 0.60 7.75 6.13
CA ASN A 16 0.03 6.70 5.30
C ASN A 16 -1.36 7.05 4.77
N GLN A 17 -2.25 7.58 5.62
CA GLN A 17 -3.59 8.01 5.21
C GLN A 17 -3.54 9.13 4.18
N HIS A 18 -2.63 10.10 4.38
CA HIS A 18 -2.45 11.20 3.47
C HIS A 18 -1.93 10.75 2.10
N ALA A 19 -0.91 9.89 2.05
CA ALA A 19 -0.39 9.33 0.80
C ALA A 19 -1.47 8.54 0.03
N ARG A 20 -2.25 7.72 0.74
CA ARG A 20 -3.41 6.99 0.15
C ARG A 20 -4.42 7.95 -0.45
N LYS A 21 -4.79 9.00 0.29
CA LYS A 21 -5.76 9.99 -0.17
C LYS A 21 -5.27 10.70 -1.43
N GLN A 22 -4.04 11.20 -1.43
CA GLN A 22 -3.47 11.89 -2.59
C GLN A 22 -3.43 11.00 -3.83
N ALA A 23 -3.04 9.73 -3.68
CA ALA A 23 -3.06 8.81 -4.81
C ALA A 23 -4.46 8.62 -5.38
N LYS A 24 -5.48 8.45 -4.53
CA LYS A 24 -6.89 8.34 -4.96
C LYS A 24 -7.36 9.62 -5.66
N ASP A 25 -7.10 10.78 -5.08
CA ASP A 25 -7.49 12.09 -5.64
C ASP A 25 -6.85 12.32 -7.02
N LEU A 26 -5.65 11.77 -7.26
CA LEU A 26 -4.92 11.85 -8.54
C LEU A 26 -5.22 10.69 -9.51
N GLY A 27 -6.09 9.75 -9.15
CA GLY A 27 -6.34 8.55 -9.96
C GLY A 27 -5.14 7.58 -10.05
N ALA A 28 -4.17 7.70 -9.15
CA ALA A 28 -2.95 6.91 -9.13
C ALA A 28 -3.07 5.66 -8.24
N SER A 29 -2.34 4.61 -8.60
CA SER A 29 -2.18 3.42 -7.76
C SER A 29 -1.04 3.61 -6.75
N ILE A 30 -1.17 2.99 -5.57
CA ILE A 30 -0.10 2.87 -4.59
C ILE A 30 0.42 1.43 -4.51
N TYR A 31 1.70 1.29 -4.16
CA TYR A 31 2.37 0.01 -4.02
C TYR A 31 2.97 -0.11 -2.63
N TYR A 32 2.74 -1.22 -1.96
CA TYR A 32 3.30 -1.48 -0.63
C TYR A 32 3.46 -2.98 -0.36
N ILE A 33 4.24 -3.32 0.65
CA ILE A 33 4.39 -4.71 1.11
C ILE A 33 3.54 -4.90 2.37
N LYS A 34 2.73 -5.95 2.40
CA LYS A 34 1.94 -6.35 3.56
C LYS A 34 1.96 -7.87 3.69
N ASN A 35 2.26 -8.39 4.87
CA ASN A 35 2.34 -9.84 5.13
C ASN A 35 3.22 -10.58 4.11
N ASN A 36 4.38 -9.99 3.76
CA ASN A 36 5.32 -10.48 2.75
C ASN A 36 4.78 -10.53 1.30
N LYS A 37 3.61 -9.94 1.05
CA LYS A 37 2.98 -9.83 -0.28
C LYS A 37 3.14 -8.42 -0.81
N ARG A 38 3.41 -8.29 -2.12
CA ARG A 38 3.42 -7.00 -2.82
C ARG A 38 1.98 -6.67 -3.20
N ILE A 39 1.45 -5.56 -2.72
CA ILE A 39 0.07 -5.15 -2.95
C ILE A 39 0.06 -3.87 -3.78
N ARG A 40 -0.77 -3.85 -4.82
CA ARG A 40 -1.22 -2.63 -5.50
C ARG A 40 -2.60 -2.28 -4.96
N GLU A 41 -2.83 -1.05 -4.53
CA GLU A 41 -4.18 -0.51 -4.29
C GLU A 41 -4.44 0.55 -5.36
N ASP A 42 -5.53 0.39 -6.12
CA ASP A 42 -5.92 1.34 -7.16
C ASP A 42 -6.66 2.58 -6.57
N ALA A 43 -7.00 3.53 -7.43
CA ALA A 43 -7.66 4.76 -7.01
C ALA A 43 -9.08 4.52 -6.45
N GLN A 44 -9.73 3.42 -6.85
CA GLN A 44 -11.03 2.99 -6.37
C GLN A 44 -10.92 2.25 -5.02
N GLY A 45 -9.71 1.89 -4.61
CA GLY A 45 -9.43 1.15 -3.38
C GLY A 45 -9.45 -0.37 -3.56
N ASN A 46 -9.57 -0.88 -4.79
CA ASN A 46 -9.42 -2.30 -5.06
C ASN A 46 -7.96 -2.68 -4.86
N LYS A 47 -7.73 -3.83 -4.23
CA LYS A 47 -6.38 -4.31 -3.89
C LYS A 47 -6.05 -5.52 -4.73
N PHE A 48 -4.80 -5.59 -5.17
CA PHE A 48 -4.29 -6.68 -5.98
C PHE A 48 -2.95 -7.16 -5.43
N GLU A 49 -2.80 -8.47 -5.25
CA GLU A 49 -1.52 -9.10 -4.98
C GLU A 49 -0.73 -9.22 -6.28
N ILE A 50 0.50 -8.75 -6.26
CA ILE A 50 1.44 -8.82 -7.37
C ILE A 50 2.35 -10.02 -7.16
N VAL A 51 2.30 -10.96 -8.11
CA VAL A 51 3.17 -12.14 -8.18
C VAL A 51 3.96 -12.08 -9.49
N PHE A 52 5.17 -12.61 -9.49
CA PHE A 52 5.95 -12.81 -10.71
C PHE A 52 6.02 -14.29 -10.99
N ASP A 53 5.71 -14.69 -12.22
CA ASP A 53 5.86 -16.08 -12.62
C ASP A 53 7.33 -16.46 -12.90
N GLU A 54 7.55 -17.72 -13.27
CA GLU A 54 8.87 -18.28 -13.55
C GLU A 54 9.59 -17.56 -14.71
N SER A 55 8.85 -16.89 -15.60
CA SER A 55 9.40 -16.08 -16.69
C SER A 55 9.68 -14.63 -16.28
N GLY A 56 9.38 -14.26 -15.03
CA GLY A 56 9.49 -12.89 -14.53
C GLY A 56 8.35 -11.98 -14.98
N GLN A 57 7.27 -12.54 -15.57
CA GLN A 57 6.10 -11.75 -15.95
C GLN A 57 5.21 -11.47 -14.73
N ARG A 58 4.71 -10.24 -14.66
CA ARG A 58 3.86 -9.76 -13.57
C ARG A 58 2.43 -10.28 -13.75
N GLN A 59 1.91 -10.91 -12.71
CA GLN A 59 0.52 -11.30 -12.58
C GLN A 59 -0.13 -10.57 -11.40
N GLU A 60 -1.40 -10.23 -11.54
CA GLU A 60 -2.18 -9.55 -10.50
C GLU A 60 -3.42 -10.35 -10.17
N PHE A 61 -3.62 -10.58 -8.88
CA PHE A 61 -4.77 -11.31 -8.34
C PHE A 61 -5.51 -10.41 -7.37
N GLU A 62 -6.83 -10.47 -7.36
CA GLU A 62 -7.62 -9.73 -6.38
C GLU A 62 -7.20 -10.13 -4.95
N TYR A 63 -6.93 -9.12 -4.12
CA TYR A 63 -6.45 -9.32 -2.75
C TYR A 63 -7.57 -8.98 -1.76
N HIS A 64 -8.13 -10.01 -1.15
CA HIS A 64 -9.06 -9.88 -0.03
C HIS A 64 -8.27 -9.94 1.29
N GLU A 65 -8.55 -8.97 2.17
CA GLU A 65 -7.89 -8.81 3.47
C GLU A 65 -8.54 -9.67 4.56
#